data_AF-A0A4Y8SG53-F1
#
_entry.id   AF-A0A4Y8SG53-F1
#
_cell.length_a   1.000
_cell.length_b   1.000
_cell.length_c   1.000
_cell.angle_alpha   90.00
_cell.angle_beta   90.00
_cell.angle_gamma   90.00
#
_symmetry.space_group_name_H-M   'P 1'
#
loop_
_entity.id
_entity.type
_entity.pdbx_description
1 polymer ?
#
loop_
_entity_poly.entity_id
_entity_poly.type
_entity_poly.pdbx_seq_one_letter_code
_entity_poly.pdbx_strand_id
1 'polypeptide(L)'
;MSYFKTGPKSLSTSWIICLAVISFVAISWTYKPDGSHKVAASPSAKKQEKGLKDYYRKYFSIGVAVNIAALSGDEADLISLEFNSVTAENDMKMGPIHPQENTYNWRNADSIVNFAIKHNIKVRGHNLLWHAQAPAWMFKDSTGKQVSKEVLLQRLKDHITTVVNHFKGRIYAWDVVNEAIDDKPDSYLRNSLWYKICGEDFIPKAFEYAHAADPSVALYYNDYNSEEEPKREKIYRLLKGLVDAKIPITGVGLQGHWKLDNPTPGLIRKAIERYASLGLKIQITELDITVRKPFKRDTSMVNGARPTMPVDSGYTPNLASQQEQRYKEIFEIFREYRKVITNVTFWNVSDRHSWLDARNGGLAGGAAASDGTRPTIRKAYPLLFDEHLQRKKAYYAVVDF
;
A
#
# COMPACT_ATOMS: atom_id res chain seq x y z
N MET A 1 -49.47 53.21 -10.25
CA MET A 1 -49.97 53.05 -11.63
C MET A 1 -49.65 51.63 -12.08
N SER A 2 -50.69 50.81 -12.31
CA SER A 2 -50.77 49.50 -13.00
C SER A 2 -49.67 48.44 -12.76
N TYR A 3 -49.91 47.38 -11.97
CA TYR A 3 -50.46 46.06 -12.36
C TYR A 3 -49.74 45.37 -13.55
N PHE A 4 -49.06 44.23 -13.31
CA PHE A 4 -49.62 42.87 -13.49
C PHE A 4 -48.69 41.76 -12.93
N LYS A 5 -49.35 40.75 -12.34
CA LYS A 5 -48.85 39.46 -11.81
C LYS A 5 -49.07 38.35 -12.84
N THR A 6 -48.59 37.15 -12.50
CA THR A 6 -48.87 35.80 -13.06
C THR A 6 -47.98 35.42 -14.24
N GLY A 7 -47.42 34.22 -14.41
CA GLY A 7 -47.52 32.89 -13.78
C GLY A 7 -46.83 31.90 -14.77
N PRO A 8 -46.44 30.68 -14.36
CA PRO A 8 -45.48 29.88 -15.10
C PRO A 8 -46.10 29.12 -16.29
N LYS A 9 -45.35 29.01 -17.39
CA LYS A 9 -45.72 28.22 -18.57
C LYS A 9 -45.56 26.72 -18.29
N SER A 10 -46.67 25.99 -18.38
CA SER A 10 -46.74 24.53 -18.46
C SER A 10 -46.12 24.03 -19.77
N LEU A 11 -45.17 23.11 -19.67
CA LEU A 11 -44.75 22.25 -20.79
C LEU A 11 -45.51 20.93 -20.68
N SER A 12 -46.45 20.73 -21.59
CA SER A 12 -47.14 19.46 -21.84
C SER A 12 -46.60 18.83 -23.13
N THR A 13 -46.71 17.50 -23.22
CA THR A 13 -46.58 16.64 -24.43
C THR A 13 -45.12 16.41 -24.89
N SER A 14 -44.61 15.20 -25.14
CA SER A 14 -45.22 13.88 -25.43
C SER A 14 -44.28 12.75 -25.02
N TRP A 15 -44.84 11.67 -24.47
CA TRP A 15 -44.16 10.38 -24.33
C TRP A 15 -44.30 9.62 -25.66
N ILE A 16 -43.19 9.34 -26.33
CA ILE A 16 -43.16 8.37 -27.44
C ILE A 16 -42.84 7.01 -26.84
N ILE A 17 -43.86 6.16 -26.72
CA ILE A 17 -43.72 4.74 -26.41
C ILE A 17 -43.53 4.02 -27.74
N CYS A 18 -42.31 3.56 -28.04
CA CYS A 18 -42.07 2.63 -29.14
C CYS A 18 -42.50 1.22 -28.72
N LEU A 19 -43.72 0.83 -29.06
CA LEU A 19 -44.16 -0.57 -29.04
C LEU A 19 -43.66 -1.25 -30.33
N ALA A 20 -42.64 -2.11 -30.21
CA ALA A 20 -42.24 -3.01 -31.28
C ALA A 20 -43.20 -4.21 -31.30
N VAL A 21 -44.06 -4.26 -32.33
CA VAL A 21 -44.91 -5.41 -32.63
C VAL A 21 -44.06 -6.45 -33.36
N ILE A 22 -43.69 -7.54 -32.67
CA ILE A 22 -43.07 -8.70 -33.30
C ILE A 22 -44.19 -9.60 -33.81
N SER A 23 -44.35 -9.66 -35.12
CA SER A 23 -45.25 -10.60 -35.79
C SER A 23 -44.60 -11.98 -35.85
N PHE A 24 -45.18 -12.98 -35.19
CA PHE A 24 -44.78 -14.37 -35.34
C PHE A 24 -45.38 -14.95 -36.62
N VAL A 25 -44.54 -15.22 -37.62
CA VAL A 25 -44.90 -16.11 -38.74
C VAL A 25 -44.57 -17.53 -38.31
N ALA A 26 -45.60 -18.35 -38.09
CA ALA A 26 -45.44 -19.78 -37.84
C ALA A 26 -45.16 -20.50 -39.17
N ILE A 27 -43.89 -20.80 -39.44
CA ILE A 27 -43.50 -21.73 -40.49
C ILE A 27 -43.43 -23.11 -39.85
N SER A 28 -44.39 -23.98 -40.18
CA SER A 28 -44.37 -25.39 -39.81
C SER A 28 -43.43 -26.14 -40.74
N TRP A 29 -42.26 -26.54 -40.23
CA TRP A 29 -41.37 -27.48 -40.90
C TRP A 29 -41.51 -28.85 -40.23
N THR A 30 -42.01 -29.83 -40.97
CA THR A 30 -42.00 -31.23 -40.56
C THR A 30 -40.57 -31.77 -40.64
N TYR A 31 -39.90 -31.86 -39.51
CA TYR A 31 -38.55 -32.43 -39.39
C TYR A 31 -38.62 -33.97 -39.41
N LYS A 32 -37.99 -34.59 -40.41
CA LYS A 32 -37.66 -36.02 -40.40
C LYS A 32 -36.28 -36.19 -39.75
N PRO A 33 -36.07 -37.12 -38.81
CA PRO A 33 -34.76 -37.34 -38.23
C PRO A 33 -33.95 -38.22 -39.19
N ASP A 34 -32.94 -37.64 -39.85
CA ASP A 34 -31.77 -38.41 -40.25
C ASP A 34 -30.66 -38.23 -39.20
N GLY A 35 -29.91 -39.30 -39.01
CA GLY A 35 -28.89 -39.39 -37.97
C GLY A 35 -27.61 -38.65 -38.33
N SER A 36 -26.87 -38.30 -37.28
CA SER A 36 -25.47 -37.84 -37.28
C SER A 36 -25.20 -36.33 -37.38
N HIS A 37 -25.80 -35.55 -36.49
CA HIS A 37 -25.20 -34.27 -36.08
C HIS A 37 -24.64 -34.39 -34.65
N LYS A 38 -23.31 -34.47 -34.54
CA LYS A 38 -22.59 -34.22 -33.28
C LYS A 38 -22.93 -32.79 -32.84
N VAL A 39 -23.73 -32.67 -31.79
CA VAL A 39 -23.95 -31.41 -31.09
C VAL A 39 -22.59 -30.94 -30.59
N ALA A 40 -22.05 -29.90 -31.20
CA ALA A 40 -20.85 -29.23 -30.70
C ALA A 40 -21.18 -28.74 -29.28
N ALA A 41 -20.43 -29.23 -28.29
CA ALA A 41 -20.55 -28.77 -26.92
C ALA A 41 -20.42 -27.24 -26.90
N SER A 42 -21.40 -26.55 -26.30
CA SER A 42 -21.26 -25.13 -25.98
C SER A 42 -19.92 -24.93 -25.27
N PRO A 43 -19.16 -23.85 -25.58
CA PRO A 43 -17.92 -23.59 -24.87
C PRO A 43 -18.25 -23.51 -23.38
N SER A 44 -17.70 -24.46 -22.62
CA SER A 44 -17.67 -24.42 -21.17
C SER A 44 -17.28 -22.99 -20.78
N ALA A 45 -18.18 -22.29 -20.08
CA ALA A 45 -17.85 -21.02 -19.48
C ALA A 45 -16.63 -21.29 -18.58
N LYS A 46 -15.44 -20.88 -19.03
CA LYS A 46 -14.22 -20.96 -18.20
C LYS A 46 -14.58 -20.27 -16.89
N LYS A 47 -14.68 -21.06 -15.81
CA LYS A 47 -14.93 -20.54 -14.48
C LYS A 47 -13.87 -19.49 -14.24
N GLN A 48 -14.28 -18.23 -14.14
CA GLN A 48 -13.35 -17.12 -13.95
C GLN A 48 -12.45 -17.46 -12.77
N GLU A 49 -11.14 -17.46 -13.00
CA GLU A 49 -10.20 -17.79 -11.96
C GLU A 49 -10.35 -16.79 -10.81
N LYS A 50 -10.53 -17.31 -9.60
CA LYS A 50 -10.70 -16.48 -8.42
C LYS A 50 -9.34 -15.93 -8.00
N GLY A 51 -9.26 -14.62 -7.78
CA GLY A 51 -8.07 -13.97 -7.22
C GLY A 51 -8.12 -13.86 -5.71
N LEU A 52 -7.00 -13.52 -5.10
CA LEU A 52 -6.81 -13.36 -3.65
C LEU A 52 -7.83 -12.37 -3.08
N LYS A 53 -8.04 -11.22 -3.74
CA LYS A 53 -9.07 -10.23 -3.40
C LYS A 53 -10.47 -10.80 -3.24
N ASP A 54 -10.83 -11.83 -3.99
CA ASP A 54 -12.19 -12.39 -3.99
C ASP A 54 -12.43 -13.27 -2.77
N TYR A 55 -11.38 -13.90 -2.21
CA TYR A 55 -11.45 -14.61 -0.93
C TYR A 55 -11.70 -13.65 0.23
N TYR A 56 -11.16 -12.44 0.14
CA TYR A 56 -11.17 -11.44 1.21
C TYR A 56 -12.26 -10.36 1.06
N ARG A 57 -13.14 -10.44 0.06
CA ARG A 57 -14.19 -9.43 -0.23
C ARG A 57 -15.09 -9.06 0.97
N LYS A 58 -15.30 -9.97 1.92
CA LYS A 58 -16.10 -9.76 3.16
C LYS A 58 -15.28 -9.34 4.38
N TYR A 59 -13.97 -9.19 4.22
CA TYR A 59 -13.02 -8.93 5.30
C TYR A 59 -12.35 -7.57 5.12
N PHE A 60 -11.50 -7.44 4.11
CA PHE A 60 -10.71 -6.24 3.84
C PHE A 60 -10.24 -6.24 2.39
N SER A 61 -9.77 -5.09 1.90
CA SER A 61 -9.13 -5.00 0.59
C SER A 61 -7.74 -5.65 0.61
N ILE A 62 -7.32 -6.18 -0.53
CA ILE A 62 -6.01 -6.81 -0.73
C ILE A 62 -5.22 -5.94 -1.71
N GLY A 63 -4.09 -5.42 -1.23
CA GLY A 63 -3.25 -4.52 -1.98
C GLY A 63 -1.88 -5.07 -2.33
N VAL A 64 -1.21 -4.38 -3.25
CA VAL A 64 0.17 -4.66 -3.64
C VAL A 64 0.94 -3.38 -3.93
N ALA A 65 2.18 -3.29 -3.49
CA ALA A 65 3.08 -2.22 -3.87
C ALA A 65 3.68 -2.47 -5.25
N VAL A 66 3.66 -1.46 -6.10
CA VAL A 66 4.07 -1.55 -7.50
C VAL A 66 5.00 -0.40 -7.86
N ASN A 67 5.83 -0.64 -8.85
CA ASN A 67 6.53 0.38 -9.61
C ASN A 67 6.05 0.33 -11.08
N ILE A 68 6.51 1.26 -11.91
CA ILE A 68 6.07 1.36 -13.30
C ILE A 68 6.37 0.11 -14.15
N ALA A 69 7.37 -0.70 -13.80
CA ALA A 69 7.72 -1.90 -14.57
C ALA A 69 6.64 -2.98 -14.45
N ALA A 70 5.96 -3.05 -13.30
CA ALA A 70 4.90 -4.02 -13.03
C ALA A 70 3.54 -3.66 -13.70
N LEU A 71 3.42 -2.51 -14.37
CA LEU A 71 2.16 -2.03 -14.96
C LEU A 71 1.90 -2.59 -16.37
N SER A 72 2.74 -3.50 -16.85
CA SER A 72 2.58 -4.18 -18.14
C SER A 72 2.96 -5.67 -18.06
N GLY A 73 2.54 -6.45 -19.05
CA GLY A 73 2.91 -7.87 -19.14
C GLY A 73 2.24 -8.75 -18.08
N ASP A 74 2.94 -9.83 -17.71
CA ASP A 74 2.43 -10.87 -16.82
C ASP A 74 2.18 -10.39 -15.38
N GLU A 75 2.98 -9.44 -14.88
CA GLU A 75 2.74 -8.80 -13.59
C GLU A 75 1.46 -7.96 -13.59
N ALA A 76 1.15 -7.25 -14.69
CA ALA A 76 -0.08 -6.45 -14.78
C ALA A 76 -1.34 -7.32 -14.78
N ASP A 77 -1.28 -8.46 -15.47
CA ASP A 77 -2.35 -9.45 -15.48
C ASP A 77 -2.54 -10.06 -14.09
N LEU A 78 -1.44 -10.42 -13.42
CA LEU A 78 -1.48 -10.92 -12.04
C LEU A 78 -2.05 -9.86 -11.08
N ILE A 79 -1.60 -8.61 -11.17
CA ILE A 79 -2.09 -7.52 -10.32
C ILE A 79 -3.61 -7.37 -10.47
N SER A 80 -4.08 -7.37 -11.72
CA SER A 80 -5.49 -7.22 -12.07
C SER A 80 -6.34 -8.41 -11.60
N LEU A 81 -5.77 -9.62 -11.58
CA LEU A 81 -6.43 -10.81 -11.08
C LEU A 81 -6.50 -10.83 -9.55
N GLU A 82 -5.37 -10.58 -8.88
CA GLU A 82 -5.20 -10.93 -7.46
C GLU A 82 -5.55 -9.77 -6.50
N PHE A 83 -5.42 -8.51 -6.92
CA PHE A 83 -5.47 -7.35 -6.02
C PHE A 83 -6.55 -6.33 -6.39
N ASN A 84 -7.01 -5.57 -5.39
CA ASN A 84 -8.00 -4.48 -5.53
C ASN A 84 -7.57 -3.17 -4.86
N SER A 85 -6.30 -3.08 -4.45
CA SER A 85 -5.63 -1.86 -4.03
C SER A 85 -4.19 -1.87 -4.56
N VAL A 86 -3.60 -0.71 -4.84
CA VAL A 86 -2.18 -0.56 -5.13
C VAL A 86 -1.56 0.59 -4.35
N THR A 87 -0.27 0.46 -4.04
CA THR A 87 0.59 1.52 -3.51
C THR A 87 1.74 1.76 -4.49
N ALA A 88 2.09 3.02 -4.76
CA ALA A 88 3.35 3.28 -5.46
C ALA A 88 4.52 3.04 -4.49
N GLU A 89 5.38 2.06 -4.78
CA GLU A 89 6.51 1.68 -3.93
C GLU A 89 7.48 2.86 -3.70
N ASN A 90 7.71 3.67 -4.74
CA ASN A 90 8.62 4.82 -4.70
C ASN A 90 8.06 6.07 -5.39
N ASP A 91 7.28 5.92 -6.45
CA ASP A 91 6.94 7.03 -7.36
C ASP A 91 6.04 8.12 -6.76
N MET A 92 5.44 7.89 -5.58
CA MET A 92 4.65 8.89 -4.83
C MET A 92 5.38 9.46 -3.60
N LYS A 93 6.65 9.11 -3.38
CA LYS A 93 7.44 9.68 -2.28
C LYS A 93 7.81 11.12 -2.58
N MET A 94 8.14 11.88 -1.52
CA MET A 94 8.41 13.33 -1.59
C MET A 94 9.43 13.71 -2.67
N GLY A 95 10.61 13.09 -2.66
CA GLY A 95 11.69 13.38 -3.62
C GLY A 95 11.31 13.06 -5.08
N PRO A 96 10.79 11.85 -5.39
CA PRO A 96 10.29 11.52 -6.72
C PRO A 96 9.21 12.45 -7.26
N ILE A 97 8.25 12.88 -6.43
CA ILE A 97 7.16 13.77 -6.84
C ILE A 97 7.59 15.23 -6.92
N HIS A 98 8.37 15.73 -5.94
CA HIS A 98 8.67 17.15 -5.77
C HIS A 98 10.19 17.40 -5.67
N PRO A 99 10.98 17.06 -6.69
CA PRO A 99 12.45 17.04 -6.62
C PRO A 99 13.10 18.41 -6.42
N GLN A 100 12.44 19.49 -6.83
CA GLN A 100 12.91 20.88 -6.70
C GLN A 100 11.73 21.80 -6.36
N GLU A 101 11.97 22.94 -5.71
CA GLU A 101 10.95 23.82 -5.10
C GLU A 101 9.78 24.21 -6.01
N ASN A 102 10.03 24.36 -7.31
CA ASN A 102 9.00 24.74 -8.29
C ASN A 102 8.79 23.68 -9.38
N THR A 103 9.25 22.45 -9.15
CA THR A 103 9.24 21.38 -10.16
C THR A 103 8.62 20.11 -9.60
N TYR A 104 7.52 19.68 -10.21
CA TYR A 104 6.87 18.41 -9.91
C TYR A 104 7.06 17.41 -11.04
N ASN A 105 7.21 16.13 -10.69
CA ASN A 105 7.27 15.02 -11.62
C ASN A 105 6.09 14.07 -11.39
N TRP A 106 5.06 14.21 -12.20
CA TRP A 106 3.83 13.43 -12.09
C TRP A 106 3.84 12.12 -12.88
N ARG A 107 4.75 11.98 -13.86
CA ARG A 107 4.67 10.98 -14.93
C ARG A 107 4.46 9.56 -14.39
N ASN A 108 5.30 9.13 -13.46
CA ASN A 108 5.28 7.75 -12.98
C ASN A 108 4.08 7.51 -12.04
N ALA A 109 3.80 8.44 -11.12
CA ALA A 109 2.67 8.35 -10.21
C ALA A 109 1.32 8.38 -10.95
N ASP A 110 1.16 9.26 -11.95
CA ASP A 110 -0.02 9.27 -12.82
C ASP A 110 -0.16 7.96 -13.60
N SER A 111 0.95 7.34 -14.05
CA SER A 111 0.90 6.04 -14.73
C SER A 111 0.34 4.94 -13.83
N ILE A 112 0.77 4.89 -12.56
CA ILE A 112 0.25 3.94 -11.56
C ILE A 112 -1.25 4.22 -11.29
N VAL A 113 -1.63 5.48 -11.10
CA VAL A 113 -3.04 5.85 -10.86
C VAL A 113 -3.91 5.50 -12.06
N ASN A 114 -3.46 5.79 -13.28
CA ASN A 114 -4.19 5.49 -14.51
C ASN A 114 -4.35 3.98 -14.73
N PHE A 115 -3.30 3.19 -14.44
CA PHE A 115 -3.40 1.74 -14.42
C PHE A 115 -4.47 1.29 -13.42
N ALA A 116 -4.42 1.80 -12.18
CA ALA A 116 -5.37 1.41 -11.15
C ALA A 116 -6.82 1.73 -11.55
N ILE A 117 -7.08 2.93 -12.07
CA ILE A 117 -8.40 3.35 -12.57
C ILE A 117 -8.88 2.43 -13.69
N LYS A 118 -8.03 2.18 -14.71
CA LYS A 118 -8.36 1.30 -15.83
C LYS A 118 -8.79 -0.10 -15.38
N HIS A 119 -8.19 -0.60 -14.30
CA HIS A 119 -8.43 -1.95 -13.76
C HIS A 119 -9.40 -1.97 -12.56
N ASN A 120 -10.05 -0.84 -12.23
CA ASN A 120 -10.95 -0.70 -11.06
C ASN A 120 -10.28 -1.06 -9.72
N ILE A 121 -9.01 -0.69 -9.57
CA ILE A 121 -8.17 -0.91 -8.39
C ILE A 121 -8.07 0.43 -7.64
N LYS A 122 -8.17 0.39 -6.31
CA LYS A 122 -8.02 1.58 -5.47
C LYS A 122 -6.54 1.96 -5.31
N VAL A 123 -6.24 3.24 -5.09
CA VAL A 123 -4.86 3.69 -4.87
C VAL A 123 -4.69 4.28 -3.47
N ARG A 124 -3.67 3.79 -2.76
CA ARG A 124 -3.17 4.40 -1.52
C ARG A 124 -1.90 5.19 -1.84
N GLY A 125 -1.87 6.44 -1.43
CA GLY A 125 -0.74 7.34 -1.66
C GLY A 125 0.33 7.17 -0.58
N HIS A 126 1.57 6.91 -1.00
CA HIS A 126 2.72 6.68 -0.12
C HIS A 126 3.93 7.49 -0.62
N ASN A 127 4.33 8.57 0.03
CA ASN A 127 3.80 9.19 1.24
C ASN A 127 4.03 10.73 1.18
N LEU A 128 3.33 11.48 2.03
CA LEU A 128 3.36 12.95 1.99
C LEU A 128 4.47 13.59 2.85
N LEU A 129 4.92 12.89 3.91
CA LEU A 129 5.97 13.37 4.80
C LEU A 129 6.80 12.19 5.30
N TRP A 130 8.08 12.18 4.94
CA TRP A 130 9.05 11.20 5.42
C TRP A 130 10.45 11.79 5.57
N HIS A 131 11.27 11.17 6.41
CA HIS A 131 12.63 11.64 6.69
C HIS A 131 13.67 11.15 5.68
N ALA A 132 13.45 9.99 5.04
CA ALA A 132 14.49 9.30 4.27
C ALA A 132 14.63 9.79 2.81
N GLN A 133 13.53 10.21 2.18
CA GLN A 133 13.50 10.65 0.78
C GLN A 133 12.86 12.04 0.62
N ALA A 134 12.99 12.89 1.65
CA ALA A 134 12.66 14.30 1.52
C ALA A 134 13.76 15.03 0.73
N PRO A 135 13.41 15.81 -0.29
CA PRO A 135 14.38 16.49 -1.13
C PRO A 135 15.08 17.63 -0.37
N ALA A 136 16.40 17.76 -0.57
CA ALA A 136 17.25 18.64 0.24
C ALA A 136 16.84 20.12 0.19
N TRP A 137 16.23 20.58 -0.92
CA TRP A 137 15.78 21.96 -1.08
C TRP A 137 14.75 22.37 -0.03
N MET A 138 13.97 21.43 0.53
CA MET A 138 12.97 21.76 1.55
C MET A 138 13.62 22.37 2.79
N PHE A 139 14.79 21.86 3.17
CA PHE A 139 15.45 22.18 4.44
C PHE A 139 16.48 23.30 4.35
N LYS A 140 16.89 23.69 3.14
CA LYS A 140 17.98 24.64 2.93
C LYS A 140 17.55 25.85 2.11
N ASP A 141 18.16 27.00 2.38
CA ASP A 141 18.06 28.19 1.55
C ASP A 141 19.06 28.15 0.38
N SER A 142 19.07 29.19 -0.46
CA SER A 142 19.98 29.31 -1.60
C SER A 142 21.46 29.37 -1.22
N THR A 143 21.79 29.67 0.04
CA THR A 143 23.16 29.68 0.58
C THR A 143 23.56 28.34 1.20
N GLY A 144 22.63 27.37 1.24
CA GLY A 144 22.83 26.05 1.84
C GLY A 144 22.63 26.00 3.36
N LYS A 145 22.18 27.10 3.99
CA LYS A 145 21.86 27.14 5.43
C LYS A 145 20.48 26.56 5.70
N GLN A 146 20.29 26.04 6.92
CA GLN A 146 18.97 25.55 7.34
C GLN A 146 17.95 26.68 7.35
N VAL A 147 16.75 26.40 6.82
CA VAL A 147 15.64 27.36 6.85
C VAL A 147 14.97 27.44 8.21
N SER A 148 14.18 28.50 8.43
CA SER A 148 13.37 28.64 9.64
C SER A 148 12.21 27.65 9.68
N LYS A 149 11.62 27.49 10.87
CA LYS A 149 10.41 26.68 11.08
C LYS A 149 9.26 27.11 10.17
N GLU A 150 9.04 28.42 10.04
CA GLU A 150 7.96 29.00 9.25
C GLU A 150 8.12 28.67 7.77
N VAL A 151 9.34 28.79 7.25
CA VAL A 151 9.66 28.45 5.85
C VAL A 151 9.46 26.95 5.61
N LEU A 152 9.95 26.08 6.50
CA LEU A 152 9.80 24.64 6.33
C LEU A 152 8.34 24.18 6.41
N LEU A 153 7.56 24.73 7.34
CA LEU A 153 6.13 24.42 7.46
C LEU A 153 5.33 24.94 6.26
N GLN A 154 5.70 26.10 5.70
CA GLN A 154 5.07 26.61 4.48
C GLN A 154 5.39 25.71 3.28
N ARG A 155 6.66 25.32 3.09
CA ARG A 155 7.06 24.37 2.03
C ARG A 155 6.37 23.02 2.16
N LEU A 156 6.21 22.52 3.38
CA LEU A 156 5.46 21.30 3.66
C LEU A 156 3.98 21.45 3.30
N LYS A 157 3.36 22.57 3.67
CA LYS A 157 1.97 22.89 3.32
C LYS A 157 1.78 22.90 1.81
N ASP A 158 2.65 23.59 1.08
CA ASP A 158 2.55 23.73 -0.37
C ASP A 158 2.75 22.38 -1.07
N HIS A 159 3.72 21.58 -0.62
CA HIS A 159 3.91 20.21 -1.09
C HIS A 159 2.65 19.35 -0.88
N ILE A 160 2.17 19.25 0.35
CA ILE A 160 1.00 18.41 0.68
C ILE A 160 -0.23 18.88 -0.09
N THR A 161 -0.49 20.19 -0.09
CA THR A 161 -1.67 20.76 -0.77
C THR A 161 -1.62 20.48 -2.27
N THR A 162 -0.47 20.67 -2.92
CA THR A 162 -0.32 20.43 -4.36
C THR A 162 -0.50 18.96 -4.71
N VAL A 163 0.17 18.05 -3.98
CA VAL A 163 0.12 16.61 -4.24
C VAL A 163 -1.27 16.04 -3.99
N VAL A 164 -1.90 16.38 -2.85
CA VAL A 164 -3.24 15.89 -2.52
C VAL A 164 -4.28 16.45 -3.50
N ASN A 165 -4.19 17.72 -3.89
CA ASN A 165 -5.10 18.29 -4.90
C ASN A 165 -4.93 17.66 -6.28
N HIS A 166 -3.70 17.39 -6.71
CA HIS A 166 -3.45 16.74 -8.00
C HIS A 166 -4.15 15.39 -8.10
N PHE A 167 -4.10 14.57 -7.03
CA PHE A 167 -4.69 13.23 -7.03
C PHE A 167 -6.09 13.14 -6.38
N LYS A 168 -6.73 14.27 -6.08
CA LYS A 168 -8.03 14.34 -5.41
C LYS A 168 -9.08 13.48 -6.11
N GLY A 169 -9.83 12.70 -5.33
CA GLY A 169 -10.84 11.76 -5.83
C GLY A 169 -10.32 10.49 -6.50
N ARG A 170 -9.00 10.34 -6.69
CA ARG A 170 -8.36 9.14 -7.28
C ARG A 170 -7.57 8.31 -6.25
N ILE A 171 -7.36 8.85 -5.06
CA ILE A 171 -6.68 8.21 -3.92
C ILE A 171 -7.72 7.99 -2.82
N TYR A 172 -7.74 6.79 -2.22
CA TYR A 172 -8.68 6.50 -1.12
C TYR A 172 -8.07 6.75 0.26
N ALA A 173 -6.73 6.68 0.38
CA ALA A 173 -6.00 6.87 1.61
C ALA A 173 -4.60 7.43 1.35
N TRP A 174 -4.11 8.30 2.23
CA TRP A 174 -2.72 8.77 2.25
C TRP A 174 -2.00 8.31 3.51
N ASP A 175 -0.78 7.81 3.35
CA ASP A 175 0.23 7.82 4.40
C ASP A 175 0.74 9.26 4.52
N VAL A 176 0.16 10.00 5.47
CA VAL A 176 0.44 11.43 5.65
C VAL A 176 1.83 11.61 6.26
N VAL A 177 2.13 10.84 7.30
CA VAL A 177 3.41 10.86 7.99
C VAL A 177 3.93 9.43 8.09
N ASN A 178 5.15 9.21 7.62
CA ASN A 178 5.82 7.92 7.63
C ASN A 178 7.00 7.95 8.63
N GLU A 179 7.08 6.95 9.52
CA GLU A 179 8.26 6.63 10.34
C GLU A 179 8.83 7.79 11.18
N ALA A 180 7.95 8.58 11.80
CA ALA A 180 8.36 9.73 12.61
C ALA A 180 8.85 9.34 14.02
N ILE A 181 8.50 8.15 14.50
CA ILE A 181 8.92 7.63 15.80
C ILE A 181 10.27 6.93 15.68
N ASP A 182 11.17 7.22 16.63
CA ASP A 182 12.49 6.58 16.70
C ASP A 182 12.37 5.14 17.21
N ASP A 183 13.28 4.26 16.81
CA ASP A 183 13.34 2.89 17.30
C ASP A 183 13.96 2.81 18.71
N LYS A 184 14.86 3.75 19.07
CA LYS A 184 15.64 3.65 20.31
C LYS A 184 14.80 3.91 21.56
N PRO A 185 14.99 3.17 22.68
CA PRO A 185 14.20 3.34 23.89
C PRO A 185 14.27 4.73 24.53
N ASP A 186 15.40 5.41 24.41
CA ASP A 186 15.73 6.69 25.03
C ASP A 186 15.33 7.92 24.20
N SER A 187 14.72 7.70 23.03
CA SER A 187 14.23 8.78 22.16
C SER A 187 12.79 8.57 21.74
N TYR A 188 12.09 9.69 21.52
CA TYR A 188 10.68 9.70 21.14
C TYR A 188 10.51 9.86 19.62
N LEU A 189 10.59 11.10 19.14
CA LEU A 189 10.60 11.38 17.70
C LEU A 189 12.00 11.16 17.13
N ARG A 190 12.03 10.66 15.90
CA ARG A 190 13.25 10.47 15.11
C ARG A 190 13.96 11.82 14.94
N ASN A 191 15.28 11.81 15.12
CA ASN A 191 16.15 12.99 14.98
C ASN A 191 16.34 13.47 13.52
N SER A 192 15.23 13.74 12.83
CA SER A 192 15.16 14.21 11.44
C SER A 192 15.32 15.72 11.31
N LEU A 193 15.59 16.23 10.10
CA LEU A 193 15.58 17.67 9.85
C LEU A 193 14.20 18.29 10.09
N TRP A 194 13.12 17.55 9.85
CA TRP A 194 11.76 17.95 10.22
C TRP A 194 11.66 18.26 11.72
N TYR A 195 12.07 17.32 12.57
CA TYR A 195 12.02 17.49 14.01
C TYR A 195 12.98 18.58 14.52
N LYS A 196 14.22 18.63 13.99
CA LYS A 196 15.22 19.62 14.39
C LYS A 196 14.79 21.07 14.09
N ILE A 197 14.09 21.29 12.98
CA ILE A 197 13.69 22.63 12.53
C ILE A 197 12.30 23.00 13.08
N CYS A 198 11.34 22.08 13.06
CA CYS A 198 9.94 22.39 13.41
C CYS A 198 9.53 21.99 14.83
N GLY A 199 10.33 21.19 15.55
CA GLY A 199 9.87 20.53 16.78
C GLY A 199 8.80 19.49 16.48
N GLU A 200 7.82 19.31 17.38
CA GLU A 200 6.75 18.32 17.21
C GLU A 200 5.67 18.77 16.20
N ASP A 201 5.62 20.05 15.85
CA ASP A 201 4.53 20.67 15.07
C ASP A 201 4.35 20.10 13.66
N PHE A 202 5.41 19.55 13.03
CA PHE A 202 5.32 19.11 11.63
C PHE A 202 4.31 17.96 11.44
N ILE A 203 4.11 17.12 12.46
CA ILE A 203 3.20 15.97 12.39
C ILE A 203 1.73 16.43 12.35
N PRO A 204 1.18 17.13 13.37
CA PRO A 204 -0.21 17.59 13.31
C PRO A 204 -0.46 18.52 12.12
N LYS A 205 0.50 19.39 11.77
CA LYS A 205 0.40 20.25 10.59
C LYS A 205 0.26 19.47 9.28
N ALA A 206 0.99 18.38 9.10
CA ALA A 206 0.85 17.56 7.90
C ALA A 206 -0.57 17.01 7.73
N PHE A 207 -1.18 16.52 8.82
CA PHE A 207 -2.57 16.04 8.80
C PHE A 207 -3.58 17.17 8.55
N GLU A 208 -3.42 18.33 9.18
CA GLU A 208 -4.26 19.51 8.92
C GLU A 208 -4.20 19.93 7.45
N TYR A 209 -3.01 19.97 6.85
CA TYR A 209 -2.82 20.34 5.45
C TYR A 209 -3.45 19.32 4.49
N ALA A 210 -3.25 18.02 4.75
CA ALA A 210 -3.82 16.96 3.93
C ALA A 210 -5.35 16.99 3.97
N HIS A 211 -5.94 17.16 5.17
CA HIS A 211 -7.38 17.26 5.34
C HIS A 211 -7.96 18.52 4.70
N ALA A 212 -7.26 19.66 4.78
CA ALA A 212 -7.72 20.88 4.14
C ALA A 212 -7.75 20.76 2.60
N ALA A 213 -6.80 20.02 2.01
CA ALA A 213 -6.74 19.80 0.57
C ALA A 213 -7.83 18.81 0.09
N ASP A 214 -8.03 17.70 0.80
CA ASP A 214 -9.12 16.75 0.54
C ASP A 214 -9.74 16.23 1.85
N PRO A 215 -10.86 16.81 2.30
CA PRO A 215 -11.54 16.35 3.52
C PRO A 215 -12.13 14.94 3.42
N SER A 216 -12.25 14.38 2.22
CA SER A 216 -12.90 13.09 1.97
C SER A 216 -11.94 11.89 1.99
N VAL A 217 -10.63 12.14 1.89
CA VAL A 217 -9.61 11.08 1.84
C VAL A 217 -9.27 10.59 3.25
N ALA A 218 -9.01 9.29 3.40
CA ALA A 218 -8.58 8.74 4.67
C ALA A 218 -7.10 9.07 4.95
N LEU A 219 -6.77 9.47 6.18
CA LEU A 219 -5.44 9.95 6.56
C LEU A 219 -4.80 9.01 7.59
N TYR A 220 -3.60 8.51 7.28
CA TYR A 220 -2.89 7.51 8.08
C TYR A 220 -1.53 8.00 8.54
N TYR A 221 -1.16 7.59 9.76
CA TYR A 221 0.23 7.49 10.20
C TYR A 221 0.75 6.08 9.88
N ASN A 222 1.92 5.94 9.26
CA ASN A 222 2.47 4.64 8.85
C ASN A 222 3.86 4.40 9.45
N ASP A 223 4.15 3.20 9.97
CA ASP A 223 5.46 2.88 10.57
C ASP A 223 5.76 1.37 10.61
N TYR A 224 7.05 1.03 10.66
CA TYR A 224 7.55 -0.33 10.91
C TYR A 224 7.83 -0.58 12.38
N ASN A 225 7.97 -1.86 12.77
CA ASN A 225 8.16 -2.30 14.15
C ASN A 225 7.07 -1.75 15.10
N SER A 226 5.93 -1.37 14.55
CA SER A 226 4.77 -0.81 15.25
C SER A 226 4.19 -1.74 16.31
N GLU A 227 4.49 -3.01 16.20
CA GLU A 227 4.05 -4.07 17.08
C GLU A 227 5.03 -4.34 18.24
N GLU A 228 6.26 -3.85 18.12
CA GLU A 228 7.34 -4.10 19.07
C GLU A 228 7.40 -3.00 20.14
N GLU A 229 7.72 -3.37 21.38
CA GLU A 229 8.05 -2.40 22.42
C GLU A 229 9.54 -2.02 22.38
N PRO A 230 9.89 -0.77 22.71
CA PRO A 230 9.01 0.31 23.21
C PRO A 230 8.31 1.13 22.11
N LYS A 231 8.53 0.81 20.84
CA LYS A 231 8.06 1.64 19.71
C LYS A 231 6.54 1.70 19.62
N ARG A 232 5.85 0.58 19.84
CA ARG A 232 4.38 0.49 19.87
C ARG A 232 3.76 1.54 20.78
N GLU A 233 4.26 1.66 22.01
CA GLU A 233 3.73 2.59 23.00
C GLU A 233 4.08 4.05 22.68
N LYS A 234 5.24 4.30 22.06
CA LYS A 234 5.58 5.63 21.53
C LYS A 234 4.64 6.05 20.40
N ILE A 235 4.36 5.15 19.45
CA ILE A 235 3.37 5.39 18.39
C ILE A 235 1.98 5.60 19.01
N TYR A 236 1.56 4.76 19.97
CA TYR A 236 0.27 4.94 20.65
C TYR A 236 0.16 6.32 21.31
N ARG A 237 1.21 6.77 22.00
CA ARG A 237 1.26 8.12 22.60
C ARG A 237 1.09 9.21 21.54
N LEU A 238 1.75 9.08 20.39
CA LEU A 238 1.62 10.04 19.29
C LEU A 238 0.18 10.08 18.77
N LEU A 239 -0.36 8.91 18.42
CA LEU A 239 -1.72 8.78 17.87
C LEU A 239 -2.77 9.28 18.86
N LYS A 240 -2.63 8.96 20.15
CA LYS A 240 -3.53 9.47 21.19
C LYS A 240 -3.48 11.00 21.26
N GLY A 241 -2.28 11.59 21.20
CA GLY A 241 -2.14 13.06 21.17
C GLY A 241 -2.85 13.69 19.98
N LEU A 242 -2.75 13.09 18.79
CA LEU A 242 -3.46 13.56 17.59
C LEU A 242 -4.98 13.44 17.75
N VAL A 243 -5.47 12.31 18.26
CA VAL A 243 -6.92 12.06 18.50
C VAL A 243 -7.47 13.02 19.55
N ASP A 244 -6.80 13.17 20.69
CA ASP A 244 -7.22 14.08 21.78
C ASP A 244 -7.27 15.53 21.30
N ALA A 245 -6.31 15.93 20.46
CA ALA A 245 -6.25 17.26 19.84
C ALA A 245 -7.21 17.43 18.66
N LYS A 246 -8.02 16.41 18.31
CA LYS A 246 -8.97 16.41 17.19
C LYS A 246 -8.31 16.68 15.83
N ILE A 247 -7.05 16.28 15.67
CA ILE A 247 -6.37 16.26 14.38
C ILE A 247 -7.09 15.24 13.48
N PRO A 248 -7.32 15.55 12.19
CA PRO A 248 -8.02 14.65 11.27
C PRO A 248 -7.14 13.44 10.92
N ILE A 249 -7.21 12.40 11.75
CA ILE A 249 -6.57 11.10 11.52
C ILE A 249 -7.63 10.01 11.43
N THR A 250 -7.54 9.17 10.40
CA THR A 250 -8.48 8.07 10.18
C THR A 250 -7.96 6.75 10.74
N GLY A 251 -6.65 6.52 10.67
CA GLY A 251 -6.09 5.24 11.05
C GLY A 251 -4.57 5.20 11.19
N VAL A 252 -4.08 4.00 11.46
CA VAL A 252 -2.66 3.66 11.51
C VAL A 252 -2.33 2.53 10.52
N GLY A 253 -1.23 2.71 9.80
CA GLY A 253 -0.59 1.70 8.97
C GLY A 253 0.49 0.97 9.76
N LEU A 254 0.39 -0.36 9.83
CA LEU A 254 1.47 -1.22 10.32
C LEU A 254 2.15 -1.78 9.07
N GLN A 255 3.41 -1.40 8.83
CA GLN A 255 4.13 -1.82 7.61
C GLN A 255 4.12 -3.35 7.47
N GLY A 256 4.45 -4.09 8.53
CA GLY A 256 4.37 -5.55 8.50
C GLY A 256 5.56 -6.22 7.82
N HIS A 257 6.73 -5.56 7.80
CA HIS A 257 7.99 -6.16 7.39
C HIS A 257 8.48 -7.17 8.42
N TRP A 258 8.11 -8.43 8.25
CA TRP A 258 8.21 -9.46 9.28
C TRP A 258 9.12 -10.62 8.88
N LYS A 259 9.35 -11.51 9.84
CA LYS A 259 10.19 -12.70 9.71
C LYS A 259 9.36 -13.95 9.99
N LEU A 260 9.94 -15.10 9.70
CA LEU A 260 9.36 -16.40 10.05
C LEU A 260 9.11 -16.56 11.55
N ASP A 261 9.95 -15.97 12.40
CA ASP A 261 9.96 -16.17 13.84
C ASP A 261 9.59 -14.92 14.66
N ASN A 262 9.41 -13.76 14.02
CA ASN A 262 9.10 -12.50 14.70
C ASN A 262 8.30 -11.54 13.80
N PRO A 263 7.39 -10.72 14.33
CA PRO A 263 6.86 -10.65 15.71
C PRO A 263 6.04 -11.89 16.09
N THR A 264 5.90 -12.20 17.37
CA THR A 264 4.98 -13.28 17.77
C THR A 264 3.52 -12.93 17.42
N PRO A 265 2.64 -13.90 17.17
CA PRO A 265 1.20 -13.66 17.00
C PRO A 265 0.60 -12.76 18.09
N GLY A 266 1.00 -12.95 19.35
CA GLY A 266 0.55 -12.14 20.48
C GLY A 266 0.95 -10.66 20.39
N LEU A 267 2.13 -10.35 19.84
CA LEU A 267 2.55 -8.96 19.62
C LEU A 267 1.73 -8.28 18.53
N ILE A 268 1.40 -9.01 17.45
CA ILE A 268 0.53 -8.50 16.38
C ILE A 268 -0.85 -8.18 16.94
N ARG A 269 -1.45 -9.09 17.73
CA ARG A 269 -2.76 -8.87 18.39
C ARG A 269 -2.73 -7.65 19.30
N LYS A 270 -1.73 -7.55 20.17
CA LYS A 270 -1.55 -6.42 21.09
C LYS A 270 -1.45 -5.10 20.33
N ALA A 271 -0.69 -5.05 19.23
CA ALA A 271 -0.59 -3.84 18.40
C ALA A 271 -1.94 -3.44 17.82
N ILE A 272 -2.66 -4.40 17.23
CA ILE A 272 -3.98 -4.19 16.65
C ILE A 272 -4.95 -3.65 17.71
N GLU A 273 -5.07 -4.33 18.85
CA GLU A 273 -5.97 -3.93 19.94
C GLU A 273 -5.60 -2.56 20.51
N ARG A 274 -4.30 -2.32 20.69
CA ARG A 274 -3.78 -1.06 21.24
C ARG A 274 -4.16 0.12 20.37
N TYR A 275 -3.94 0.04 19.06
CA TYR A 275 -4.31 1.14 18.17
C TYR A 275 -5.82 1.25 17.94
N ALA A 276 -6.53 0.13 17.83
CA ALA A 276 -7.99 0.12 17.71
C ALA A 276 -8.68 0.75 18.92
N SER A 277 -8.09 0.68 20.12
CA SER A 277 -8.63 1.32 21.34
C SER A 277 -8.73 2.85 21.24
N LEU A 278 -8.03 3.48 20.28
CA LEU A 278 -8.15 4.91 19.98
C LEU A 278 -9.32 5.23 19.02
N GLY A 279 -10.08 4.22 18.58
CA GLY A 279 -11.12 4.36 17.56
C GLY A 279 -10.59 4.43 16.12
N LEU A 280 -9.29 4.24 15.94
CA LEU A 280 -8.61 4.29 14.65
C LEU A 280 -8.82 3.02 13.83
N LYS A 281 -8.89 3.17 12.50
CA LYS A 281 -8.81 2.03 11.57
C LYS A 281 -7.38 1.54 11.43
N ILE A 282 -7.24 0.29 11.05
CA ILE A 282 -5.95 -0.36 10.87
C ILE A 282 -5.80 -0.81 9.43
N GLN A 283 -4.60 -0.62 8.90
CA GLN A 283 -4.20 -1.18 7.62
C GLN A 283 -2.83 -1.83 7.79
N ILE A 284 -2.66 -3.01 7.20
CA ILE A 284 -1.34 -3.60 7.02
C ILE A 284 -0.85 -3.13 5.66
N THR A 285 0.24 -2.39 5.62
CA THR A 285 0.55 -1.50 4.48
C THR A 285 1.67 -1.99 3.58
N GLU A 286 2.59 -2.81 4.10
CA GLU A 286 3.83 -3.20 3.45
C GLU A 286 4.23 -4.66 3.79
N LEU A 287 3.25 -5.56 3.86
CA LEU A 287 3.45 -6.93 4.35
C LEU A 287 4.43 -7.70 3.46
N ASP A 288 5.51 -8.16 4.08
CA ASP A 288 6.43 -9.12 3.52
C ASP A 288 6.99 -10.00 4.66
N ILE A 289 7.24 -11.28 4.39
CA ILE A 289 7.73 -12.23 5.40
C ILE A 289 8.97 -12.91 4.87
N THR A 290 10.13 -12.30 5.13
CA THR A 290 11.41 -12.86 4.67
C THR A 290 11.72 -14.19 5.34
N VAL A 291 12.18 -15.14 4.53
CA VAL A 291 12.74 -16.41 5.00
C VAL A 291 14.21 -16.30 5.41
N ARG A 292 14.80 -15.11 5.24
CA ARG A 292 16.21 -14.84 5.56
C ARG A 292 16.32 -14.09 6.88
N LYS A 293 17.34 -14.44 7.63
CA LYS A 293 17.77 -13.67 8.79
C LYS A 293 18.75 -12.58 8.33
N PRO A 294 18.75 -11.39 8.95
CA PRO A 294 19.76 -10.39 8.67
C PRO A 294 21.15 -10.99 8.90
N PHE A 295 21.99 -10.96 7.88
CA PHE A 295 23.39 -11.32 8.04
C PHE A 295 24.13 -10.09 8.56
N LYS A 296 24.70 -10.16 9.76
CA LYS A 296 25.67 -9.13 10.17
C LYS A 296 26.84 -9.23 9.21
N ARG A 297 27.02 -8.22 8.36
CA ARG A 297 28.19 -8.12 7.51
C ARG A 297 29.41 -7.99 8.41
N ASP A 298 30.16 -9.08 8.53
CA ASP A 298 31.46 -9.03 9.18
C ASP A 298 32.41 -8.25 8.24
N THR A 299 32.77 -7.04 8.67
CA THR A 299 33.71 -6.18 7.95
C THR A 299 35.15 -6.41 8.39
N SER A 300 35.40 -7.34 9.32
CA SER A 300 36.75 -7.70 9.73
C SER A 300 37.49 -8.37 8.56
N MET A 301 38.75 -7.99 8.39
CA MET A 301 39.65 -8.64 7.45
C MET A 301 40.36 -9.75 8.22
N VAL A 302 40.08 -11.01 7.90
CA VAL A 302 40.80 -12.15 8.48
C VAL A 302 41.81 -12.61 7.44
N ASN A 303 43.11 -12.50 7.74
CA ASN A 303 44.21 -12.86 6.83
C ASN A 303 44.12 -12.22 5.43
N GLY A 304 43.70 -10.95 5.35
CA GLY A 304 43.58 -10.24 4.07
C GLY A 304 42.37 -10.63 3.21
N ALA A 305 41.50 -11.53 3.69
CA ALA A 305 40.26 -11.92 3.03
C ALA A 305 39.04 -11.50 3.86
N ARG A 306 37.95 -11.14 3.17
CA ARG A 306 36.64 -10.99 3.81
C ARG A 306 36.07 -12.38 4.11
N PRO A 307 35.38 -12.58 5.24
CA PRO A 307 34.63 -13.80 5.51
C PRO A 307 33.73 -14.16 4.33
N THR A 308 33.74 -15.43 3.94
CA THR A 308 32.87 -15.91 2.87
C THR A 308 31.42 -15.84 3.33
N MET A 309 30.55 -15.32 2.46
CA MET A 309 29.12 -15.38 2.70
C MET A 309 28.69 -16.86 2.78
N PRO A 310 27.78 -17.21 3.70
CA PRO A 310 27.18 -18.55 3.70
C PRO A 310 26.60 -18.87 2.32
N VAL A 311 26.76 -20.11 1.87
CA VAL A 311 26.12 -20.60 0.64
C VAL A 311 24.62 -20.39 0.75
N ASP A 312 24.02 -19.73 -0.24
CA ASP A 312 22.58 -19.52 -0.24
C ASP A 312 21.87 -20.81 -0.65
N SER A 313 21.15 -21.43 0.29
CA SER A 313 20.38 -22.65 0.04
C SER A 313 19.09 -22.42 -0.78
N GLY A 314 18.85 -21.19 -1.25
CA GLY A 314 17.66 -20.86 -2.02
C GLY A 314 16.38 -20.99 -1.18
N TYR A 315 15.25 -21.16 -1.87
CA TYR A 315 13.95 -21.39 -1.26
C TYR A 315 13.70 -22.90 -1.09
N THR A 316 14.12 -23.45 0.06
CA THR A 316 14.02 -24.89 0.31
C THR A 316 12.60 -25.31 0.71
N PRO A 317 12.23 -26.58 0.55
CA PRO A 317 10.93 -27.09 1.00
C PRO A 317 10.65 -26.82 2.49
N ASN A 318 11.67 -26.86 3.35
CA ASN A 318 11.53 -26.53 4.77
C ASN A 318 11.19 -25.05 4.99
N LEU A 319 11.87 -24.13 4.30
CA LEU A 319 11.54 -22.70 4.37
C LEU A 319 10.14 -22.43 3.81
N ALA A 320 9.74 -23.14 2.76
CA ALA A 320 8.40 -23.04 2.20
C ALA A 320 7.32 -23.45 3.22
N SER A 321 7.50 -24.57 3.92
CA SER A 321 6.57 -25.00 4.98
C SER A 321 6.54 -24.05 6.18
N GLN A 322 7.67 -23.48 6.58
CA GLN A 322 7.73 -22.48 7.65
C GLN A 322 6.99 -21.19 7.25
N GLN A 323 7.20 -20.72 6.02
CA GLN A 323 6.53 -19.54 5.51
C GLN A 323 5.02 -19.76 5.32
N GLU A 324 4.62 -20.94 4.86
CA GLU A 324 3.22 -21.35 4.76
C GLU A 324 2.51 -21.24 6.11
N GLN A 325 3.05 -21.89 7.14
CA GLN A 325 2.49 -21.85 8.50
C GLN A 325 2.45 -20.41 9.04
N ARG A 326 3.52 -19.64 8.80
CA ARG A 326 3.61 -18.26 9.25
C ARG A 326 2.55 -17.36 8.63
N TYR A 327 2.34 -17.46 7.31
CA TYR A 327 1.29 -16.71 6.63
C TYR A 327 -0.11 -17.13 7.08
N LYS A 328 -0.33 -18.44 7.31
CA LYS A 328 -1.60 -18.95 7.84
C LYS A 328 -1.95 -18.27 9.16
N GLU A 329 -1.05 -18.32 10.14
CA GLU A 329 -1.25 -17.74 11.48
C GLU A 329 -1.54 -16.23 11.40
N ILE A 330 -0.80 -15.50 10.57
CA ILE A 330 -0.97 -14.05 10.41
C ILE A 330 -2.33 -13.72 9.78
N PHE A 331 -2.74 -14.43 8.74
CA PHE A 331 -4.01 -14.16 8.07
C PHE A 331 -5.22 -14.63 8.90
N GLU A 332 -5.07 -15.64 9.76
CA GLU A 332 -6.06 -15.96 10.79
C GLU A 332 -6.30 -14.76 11.72
N ILE A 333 -5.23 -14.14 12.23
CA ILE A 333 -5.32 -12.90 13.03
C ILE A 333 -6.02 -11.80 12.24
N PHE A 334 -5.63 -11.55 10.99
CA PHE A 334 -6.23 -10.49 10.19
C PHE A 334 -7.75 -10.68 9.99
N ARG A 335 -8.19 -11.92 9.75
CA ARG A 335 -9.63 -12.25 9.61
C ARG A 335 -10.39 -12.10 10.92
N GLU A 336 -9.76 -12.39 12.05
CA GLU A 336 -10.32 -12.18 13.38
C GLU A 336 -10.61 -10.69 13.63
N TYR A 337 -9.65 -9.81 13.30
CA TYR A 337 -9.77 -8.36 13.46
C TYR A 337 -10.35 -7.63 12.24
N ARG A 338 -11.10 -8.32 11.36
CA ARG A 338 -11.74 -7.74 10.17
C ARG A 338 -12.65 -6.52 10.42
N LYS A 339 -13.08 -6.29 11.66
CA LYS A 339 -13.88 -5.12 12.03
C LYS A 339 -13.06 -3.82 12.08
N VAL A 340 -11.76 -3.92 12.31
CA VAL A 340 -10.84 -2.79 12.44
C VAL A 340 -9.78 -2.75 11.34
N ILE A 341 -9.37 -3.91 10.82
CA ILE A 341 -8.48 -4.00 9.65
C ILE A 341 -9.30 -3.77 8.38
N THR A 342 -8.88 -2.80 7.55
CA THR A 342 -9.61 -2.41 6.33
C THR A 342 -8.86 -2.73 5.04
N ASN A 343 -7.54 -2.95 5.12
CA ASN A 343 -6.69 -3.32 4.00
C ASN A 343 -5.46 -4.10 4.48
N VAL A 344 -5.03 -5.08 3.67
CA VAL A 344 -3.72 -5.75 3.78
C VAL A 344 -3.01 -5.61 2.44
N THR A 345 -1.86 -4.95 2.41
CA THR A 345 -1.05 -4.69 1.22
C THR A 345 0.27 -5.43 1.32
N PHE A 346 0.66 -6.14 0.27
CA PHE A 346 1.97 -6.78 0.15
C PHE A 346 3.00 -5.82 -0.43
N TRP A 347 4.26 -5.87 0.04
CA TRP A 347 5.32 -5.01 -0.49
C TRP A 347 6.11 -5.71 -1.59
N ASN A 348 5.78 -5.35 -2.84
CA ASN A 348 6.12 -6.00 -4.11
C ASN A 348 5.19 -7.16 -4.53
N VAL A 349 5.14 -7.44 -5.83
CA VAL A 349 4.17 -8.33 -6.49
C VAL A 349 4.50 -9.80 -6.27
N SER A 350 5.78 -10.16 -6.43
CA SER A 350 6.25 -11.54 -6.40
C SER A 350 7.69 -11.61 -5.96
N ASP A 351 8.14 -12.82 -5.63
CA ASP A 351 9.54 -13.06 -5.31
C ASP A 351 10.47 -12.75 -6.48
N ARG A 352 9.98 -12.50 -7.71
CA ARG A 352 10.80 -12.03 -8.85
C ARG A 352 11.55 -10.75 -8.48
N HIS A 353 10.87 -9.84 -7.80
CA HIS A 353 11.42 -8.55 -7.38
C HIS A 353 10.98 -8.24 -5.95
N SER A 354 11.91 -8.33 -5.00
CA SER A 354 11.70 -7.83 -3.65
C SER A 354 12.77 -6.80 -3.28
N TRP A 355 12.35 -5.70 -2.66
CA TRP A 355 13.26 -4.69 -2.13
C TRP A 355 14.26 -5.28 -1.10
N LEU A 356 13.90 -6.37 -0.44
CA LEU A 356 14.76 -7.09 0.50
C LEU A 356 15.93 -7.80 -0.19
N ASP A 357 15.86 -8.07 -1.49
CA ASP A 357 16.94 -8.75 -2.22
C ASP A 357 18.21 -7.88 -2.21
N ALA A 358 18.04 -6.56 -2.32
CA ALA A 358 19.12 -5.57 -2.21
C ALA A 358 19.66 -5.43 -0.77
N ARG A 359 18.98 -6.02 0.21
CA ARG A 359 19.37 -6.03 1.63
C ARG A 359 19.91 -7.39 2.07
N ASN A 360 20.51 -8.11 1.11
CA ASN A 360 21.02 -9.46 1.29
C ASN A 360 19.92 -10.42 1.83
N GLY A 361 18.70 -10.20 1.36
CA GLY A 361 17.50 -10.94 1.72
C GLY A 361 16.89 -10.58 3.07
N GLY A 362 17.55 -9.75 3.88
CA GLY A 362 17.20 -9.53 5.28
C GLY A 362 16.66 -8.13 5.60
N LEU A 363 16.06 -8.00 6.78
CA LEU A 363 15.59 -6.73 7.33
C LEU A 363 16.72 -6.03 8.12
N ALA A 364 17.25 -4.93 7.61
CA ALA A 364 18.06 -3.98 8.38
C ALA A 364 17.21 -2.74 8.70
N GLY A 365 16.93 -2.44 9.96
CA GLY A 365 16.49 -1.11 10.46
C GLY A 365 15.52 -0.25 9.62
N GLY A 366 14.44 -0.81 9.06
CA GLY A 366 13.43 -0.05 8.30
C GLY A 366 13.85 0.36 6.88
N ALA A 367 12.93 0.94 6.09
CA ALA A 367 13.13 1.25 4.68
C ALA A 367 14.32 2.20 4.38
N ALA A 368 14.83 2.91 5.40
CA ALA A 368 15.96 3.83 5.32
C ALA A 368 17.37 3.19 5.43
N ALA A 369 17.51 1.91 5.80
CA ALA A 369 18.82 1.27 5.89
C ALA A 369 19.29 0.69 4.53
N SER A 370 19.85 1.52 3.67
CA SER A 370 20.72 1.05 2.58
C SER A 370 22.13 1.59 2.79
N ASP A 371 23.04 0.75 3.29
CA ASP A 371 24.46 1.07 3.35
C ASP A 371 25.06 1.04 1.94
N GLY A 372 25.77 2.10 1.57
CA GLY A 372 26.25 2.39 0.21
C GLY A 372 27.38 1.49 -0.30
N THR A 373 27.19 0.17 -0.24
CA THR A 373 28.11 -0.82 -0.80
C THR A 373 27.36 -1.75 -1.73
N ARG A 374 27.95 -2.17 -2.85
CA ARG A 374 27.33 -3.12 -3.79
C ARG A 374 26.98 -4.42 -3.03
N PRO A 375 25.69 -4.73 -2.81
CA PRO A 375 25.30 -5.94 -2.11
C PRO A 375 25.51 -7.13 -3.04
N THR A 376 25.97 -8.25 -2.50
CA THR A 376 25.63 -9.55 -3.07
C THR A 376 24.12 -9.69 -2.98
N ILE A 377 23.42 -9.74 -4.13
CA ILE A 377 21.97 -9.89 -4.16
C ILE A 377 21.63 -11.30 -3.70
N ARG A 378 20.83 -11.40 -2.63
CA ARG A 378 20.34 -12.67 -2.09
C ARG A 378 18.84 -12.60 -1.98
N LYS A 379 18.14 -13.56 -2.58
CA LYS A 379 16.68 -13.58 -2.62
C LYS A 379 16.08 -13.73 -1.23
N ALA A 380 15.11 -12.88 -0.90
CA ALA A 380 14.38 -12.87 0.37
C ALA A 380 13.19 -13.84 0.40
N TYR A 381 12.66 -14.18 -0.78
CA TYR A 381 11.44 -14.96 -1.02
C TYR A 381 10.24 -14.59 -0.15
N PRO A 382 9.90 -13.30 0.03
CA PRO A 382 9.06 -12.91 1.14
C PRO A 382 7.56 -12.87 0.82
N LEU A 383 7.14 -13.23 -0.40
CA LEU A 383 5.79 -12.98 -0.92
C LEU A 383 5.00 -14.26 -1.21
N LEU A 384 3.78 -14.13 -1.73
CA LEU A 384 2.89 -15.24 -2.05
C LEU A 384 3.10 -15.86 -3.44
N PHE A 385 3.79 -15.15 -4.33
CA PHE A 385 4.08 -15.58 -5.69
C PHE A 385 5.58 -15.76 -5.86
N ASP A 386 5.99 -16.80 -6.58
CA ASP A 386 7.40 -17.08 -6.84
C ASP A 386 7.97 -16.17 -7.96
N GLU A 387 9.22 -16.41 -8.34
CA GLU A 387 9.93 -15.64 -9.37
C GLU A 387 9.30 -15.76 -10.78
N HIS A 388 8.45 -16.76 -10.97
CA HIS A 388 7.70 -17.05 -12.19
C HIS A 388 6.21 -16.73 -12.06
N LEU A 389 5.84 -15.91 -11.07
CA LEU A 389 4.48 -15.47 -10.76
C LEU A 389 3.52 -16.61 -10.39
N GLN A 390 4.04 -17.79 -10.05
CA GLN A 390 3.21 -18.91 -9.63
C GLN A 390 2.90 -18.80 -8.14
N ARG A 391 1.67 -19.16 -7.76
CA ARG A 391 1.20 -19.19 -6.37
C ARG A 391 2.04 -20.19 -5.56
N LYS A 392 2.71 -19.71 -4.51
CA LYS A 392 3.49 -20.53 -3.56
C LYS A 392 2.57 -21.28 -2.60
N LYS A 393 3.11 -22.23 -1.81
CA LYS A 393 2.37 -22.87 -0.70
C LYS A 393 1.73 -21.86 0.25
N ALA A 394 2.44 -20.79 0.56
CA ALA A 394 1.94 -19.68 1.38
C ALA A 394 0.67 -19.03 0.81
N TYR A 395 0.50 -18.97 -0.52
CA TYR A 395 -0.75 -18.47 -1.13
C TYR A 395 -1.94 -19.33 -0.70
N TYR A 396 -1.81 -20.65 -0.81
CA TYR A 396 -2.91 -21.57 -0.50
C TYR A 396 -3.28 -21.53 0.99
N ALA A 397 -2.28 -21.41 1.86
CA ALA A 397 -2.49 -21.21 3.29
C ALA A 397 -3.28 -19.93 3.65
N VAL A 398 -3.22 -18.89 2.81
CA VAL A 398 -4.01 -17.68 3.04
C VAL A 398 -5.40 -17.73 2.41
N VAL A 399 -5.71 -18.65 1.48
CA VAL A 399 -7.04 -18.69 0.83
C VAL A 399 -7.92 -19.88 1.25
N ASP A 400 -7.35 -20.92 1.84
CA ASP A 400 -8.05 -22.13 2.29
C ASP A 400 -8.49 -21.98 3.77
N PHE A 401 -9.62 -21.30 4.00
CA PHE A 401 -10.20 -21.03 5.33
C PHE A 401 -11.73 -20.97 5.35
#